data_AF-A0AAU1AWG8-F1
#
_entry.id   AF-A0AAU1AWG8-F1
#
_cell.length_a   1.000
_cell.length_b   1.000
_cell.length_c   1.000
_cell.angle_alpha   90.00
_cell.angle_beta   90.00
_cell.angle_gamma   90.00
#
_symmetry.space_group_name_H-M   'P 1'
#
loop_
_entity.id
_entity.type
_entity.pdbx_description
1 polymer ?
#
loop_
_entity_poly.entity_id
_entity_poly.type
_entity_poly.pdbx_seq_one_letter_code
_entity_poly.pdbx_strand_id
1 'polypeptide(L)'
;MSQPAPSPATRPALLRFLGGVRTVTGSKFLVESDHARVLVDCGLFQGVADLRRRNWDKLACGASDIHAVVITHAHLDHCGYLPRLVRHGFRGPILPS
;
A
#
# COMPACT_ATOMS: atom_id res chain seq x y z
N MET A 1 2.35 -28.94 36.97
CA MET A 1 2.60 -27.59 36.41
C MET A 1 2.47 -27.71 34.90
N SER A 2 1.35 -27.25 34.33
CA SER A 2 1.14 -27.22 32.88
C SER A 2 1.99 -26.13 32.26
N GLN A 3 2.82 -26.45 31.27
CA GLN A 3 3.50 -25.43 30.47
C GLN A 3 2.49 -24.64 29.63
N PRO A 4 2.66 -23.32 29.48
CA PRO A 4 1.86 -22.54 28.54
C PRO A 4 2.13 -23.01 27.11
N ALA A 5 1.08 -23.10 26.30
CA ALA A 5 1.21 -23.41 24.88
C ALA A 5 2.15 -22.39 24.20
N PRO A 6 3.02 -22.82 23.26
CA PRO A 6 3.89 -21.90 22.54
C PRO A 6 3.04 -20.85 21.82
N SER A 7 3.36 -19.57 22.02
CA SER A 7 2.74 -18.48 21.25
C SER A 7 2.94 -18.78 19.77
N PRO A 8 1.90 -18.67 18.91
CA PRO A 8 2.07 -18.90 17.48
C PRO A 8 3.18 -17.98 16.97
N ALA A 9 4.16 -18.57 16.29
CA ALA A 9 5.29 -17.82 15.75
C ALA A 9 4.77 -16.77 14.75
N THR A 10 4.94 -15.49 15.07
CA THR A 10 4.55 -14.37 14.21
C THR A 10 5.25 -14.51 12.87
N ARG A 11 4.51 -14.45 11.77
CA ARG A 11 5.15 -14.48 10.44
C ARG A 11 5.96 -13.21 10.21
N PRO A 12 7.12 -13.30 9.53
CA PRO A 12 7.86 -12.12 9.13
C PRO A 12 6.99 -11.22 8.22
N ALA A 13 7.16 -9.91 8.34
CA ALA A 13 6.45 -8.97 7.49
C ALA A 13 6.90 -9.11 6.02
N LEU A 14 5.93 -9.06 5.11
CA LEU A 14 6.12 -9.11 3.67
C LEU A 14 6.08 -7.69 3.09
N LEU A 15 7.09 -7.34 2.28
CA LEU A 15 7.11 -6.12 1.49
C LEU A 15 6.80 -6.45 0.03
N ARG A 16 5.77 -5.82 -0.53
CA ARG A 16 5.39 -5.97 -1.93
C ARG A 16 5.48 -4.64 -2.67
N PHE A 17 6.25 -4.65 -3.76
CA PHE A 17 6.43 -3.52 -4.65
C PHE A 17 5.27 -3.44 -5.66
N LEU A 18 4.39 -2.45 -5.53
CA LEU A 18 3.24 -2.24 -6.42
C LEU A 18 3.49 -1.17 -7.48
N GLY A 19 4.45 -0.27 -7.23
CA GLY A 19 4.90 0.76 -8.16
C GLY A 19 6.20 1.42 -7.66
N GLY A 20 6.72 2.40 -8.39
CA GLY A 20 8.03 3.01 -8.08
C GLY A 20 9.24 2.10 -8.29
N VAL A 21 9.05 0.92 -8.90
CA VAL A 21 10.14 -0.02 -9.24
C VAL A 21 10.29 -0.09 -10.75
N ARG A 22 11.52 0.15 -11.23
CA ARG A 22 11.86 0.37 -12.65
C ARG A 22 11.11 1.57 -13.28
N THR A 23 10.50 2.42 -12.46
CA THR A 23 9.83 3.66 -12.85
C THR A 23 10.01 4.70 -11.76
N VAL A 24 10.12 5.99 -12.11
CA VAL A 24 10.24 7.10 -11.14
C VAL A 24 8.89 7.65 -10.67
N THR A 25 7.80 6.94 -10.96
CA THR A 25 6.43 7.40 -10.71
C THR A 25 5.56 6.25 -10.24
N GLY A 26 4.41 6.57 -9.64
CA GLY A 26 3.47 5.61 -9.09
C GLY A 26 3.98 4.88 -7.85
N SER A 27 4.72 5.58 -6.97
CA SER A 27 5.21 5.03 -5.71
C SER A 27 4.07 4.37 -4.93
N LYS A 28 4.25 3.09 -4.61
CA LYS A 28 3.24 2.28 -3.92
C LYS A 28 3.87 0.99 -3.40
N PHE A 29 3.95 0.83 -2.09
CA PHE A 29 4.50 -0.36 -1.45
C PHE A 29 3.53 -0.87 -0.40
N LEU A 30 3.25 -2.18 -0.40
CA LEU A 30 2.43 -2.79 0.64
C LEU A 30 3.33 -3.52 1.63
N VAL A 31 3.19 -3.17 2.91
CA VAL A 31 3.76 -3.89 4.05
C VAL A 31 2.64 -4.69 4.69
N GLU A 32 2.79 -6.01 4.78
CA GLU A 32 1.79 -6.92 5.33
C GLU A 32 2.40 -7.84 6.39
N SER A 33 1.72 -7.98 7.52
CA SER A 33 1.99 -8.98 8.55
C SER A 33 0.69 -9.65 9.00
N ASP A 34 0.76 -10.59 9.94
CA ASP A 34 -0.44 -11.19 10.55
C ASP A 34 -1.29 -10.16 11.32
N HIS A 35 -0.77 -8.95 11.58
CA HIS A 35 -1.43 -7.92 12.38
C HIS A 35 -1.98 -6.74 11.56
N ALA A 36 -1.36 -6.42 10.43
CA ALA A 36 -1.72 -5.21 9.69
C ALA A 36 -1.30 -5.26 8.22
N ARG A 37 -2.00 -4.46 7.42
CA ARG A 37 -1.66 -4.11 6.04
C ARG A 37 -1.52 -2.59 5.94
N VAL A 38 -0.31 -2.11 5.67
CA VAL A 38 -0.02 -0.68 5.55
C VAL A 38 0.50 -0.40 4.16
N LEU A 39 -0.07 0.62 3.50
CA LEU A 39 0.44 1.11 2.24
C LEU A 39 1.42 2.27 2.50
N VAL A 40 2.63 2.16 2.00
CA VAL A 40 3.60 3.27 1.93
C VAL A 40 3.49 3.89 0.55
N ASP A 41 3.13 5.16 0.52
CA ASP A 41 2.69 5.94 -0.62
C ASP A 41 1.47 5.36 -1.37
N CYS A 42 0.75 6.26 -2.02
CA CYS A 42 -0.37 5.96 -2.89
C CYS A 42 -0.29 6.83 -4.15
N GLY A 43 0.78 6.65 -4.91
CA GLY A 43 1.09 7.42 -6.12
C GLY A 43 0.33 7.04 -7.38
N LEU A 44 0.18 8.02 -8.28
CA LEU A 44 -0.20 7.80 -9.69
C LEU A 44 1.03 7.53 -10.56
N PHE A 45 0.90 6.61 -11.51
CA PHE A 45 1.84 6.50 -12.62
C PHE A 45 1.64 7.65 -13.61
N GLN A 46 2.71 8.39 -13.88
CA GLN A 46 2.77 9.51 -14.80
C GLN A 46 3.57 9.17 -16.08
N GLY A 47 3.76 10.17 -16.97
CA GLY A 47 4.55 10.01 -18.19
C GLY A 47 3.77 9.38 -19.34
N VAL A 48 4.40 8.49 -20.10
CA VAL A 48 3.85 7.89 -21.33
C VAL A 48 2.53 7.14 -21.09
N ALA A 49 1.73 6.99 -22.15
CA ALA A 49 0.38 6.42 -22.05
C ALA A 49 0.35 5.04 -21.39
N ASP A 50 1.34 4.19 -21.69
CA ASP A 50 1.46 2.83 -21.18
C ASP A 50 1.63 2.80 -19.66
N LEU A 51 2.45 3.70 -19.11
CA LEU A 51 2.59 3.86 -17.66
C LEU A 51 1.28 4.33 -17.05
N ARG A 52 0.63 5.35 -17.64
CA ARG A 52 -0.64 5.88 -17.10
C ARG A 52 -1.76 4.84 -17.11
N ARG A 53 -1.74 3.86 -18.04
CA ARG A 53 -2.71 2.76 -18.07
C ARG A 53 -2.64 1.88 -16.81
N ARG A 54 -1.47 1.75 -16.18
CA ARG A 54 -1.29 1.02 -14.92
C ARG A 54 -2.07 1.62 -13.75
N ASN A 55 -2.46 2.90 -13.82
CA ASN A 55 -3.37 3.47 -12.83
C ASN A 55 -4.71 2.75 -12.81
N TRP A 56 -5.09 2.06 -13.89
CA TRP A 56 -6.35 1.31 -13.99
C TRP A 56 -6.28 -0.11 -13.44
N ASP A 57 -5.08 -0.60 -13.14
CA ASP A 57 -4.89 -1.94 -12.57
C ASP A 57 -5.56 -2.06 -11.20
N LYS A 58 -5.99 -3.29 -10.89
CA LYS A 58 -6.49 -3.62 -9.56
C LYS A 58 -5.32 -3.68 -8.59
N LEU A 59 -5.53 -3.17 -7.37
CA LEU A 59 -4.59 -3.41 -6.29
C LEU A 59 -4.51 -4.91 -6.00
N ALA A 60 -3.32 -5.37 -5.60
CA ALA A 60 -3.10 -6.77 -5.23
C ALA A 60 -3.71 -7.15 -3.87
N CYS A 61 -4.48 -6.26 -3.24
CA CYS A 61 -5.32 -6.49 -2.06
C CYS A 61 -6.58 -5.64 -2.18
N GLY A 62 -7.63 -6.01 -1.44
CA GLY A 62 -8.82 -5.17 -1.30
C GLY A 62 -8.44 -3.84 -0.65
N ALA A 63 -9.00 -2.72 -1.13
CA ALA A 63 -8.73 -1.41 -0.53
C ALA A 63 -9.29 -1.32 0.91
N SER A 64 -10.35 -2.06 1.21
CA SER A 64 -10.93 -2.21 2.56
C SER A 64 -10.01 -2.94 3.53
N ASP A 65 -9.07 -3.75 3.03
CA ASP A 65 -8.17 -4.55 3.87
C ASP A 65 -6.93 -3.75 4.32
N ILE A 66 -6.73 -2.56 3.74
CA ILE A 66 -5.61 -1.68 4.08
C ILE A 66 -5.99 -0.91 5.35
N HIS A 67 -5.17 -1.05 6.38
CA HIS A 67 -5.40 -0.48 7.70
C HIS A 67 -4.97 0.98 7.77
N ALA A 68 -3.89 1.35 7.07
CA ALA A 68 -3.41 2.73 7.03
C ALA A 68 -2.64 3.00 5.73
N VAL A 69 -2.56 4.27 5.35
CA VAL A 69 -1.67 4.75 4.30
C VAL A 69 -0.71 5.78 4.91
N VAL A 70 0.59 5.58 4.69
CA VAL A 70 1.63 6.56 5.04
C VAL A 70 2.06 7.28 3.76
N ILE A 71 2.06 8.60 3.77
CA ILE A 71 2.46 9.44 2.62
C ILE A 71 3.78 10.11 2.97
N THR A 72 4.81 9.83 2.17
CA THR A 72 6.15 10.37 2.38
C THR A 72 6.26 11.86 2.04
N HIS A 73 5.56 12.31 1.00
CA HIS A 73 5.48 13.72 0.62
C HIS A 73 4.34 13.96 -0.38
N ALA A 74 4.04 15.23 -0.65
CA ALA A 74 2.83 15.66 -1.36
C ALA A 74 2.90 15.63 -2.90
N HIS A 75 3.89 14.99 -3.51
CA HIS A 75 3.91 14.84 -4.96
C HIS A 75 2.88 13.82 -5.46
N LEU A 76 2.33 14.06 -6.66
CA LEU A 76 1.23 13.26 -7.22
C LEU A 76 1.60 11.78 -7.45
N ASP A 77 2.86 11.51 -7.72
CA ASP A 77 3.42 10.18 -7.86
C ASP A 77 3.66 9.48 -6.52
N HIS A 78 3.32 10.13 -5.40
CA HIS A 78 3.30 9.59 -4.03
C HIS A 78 1.91 9.65 -3.38
N CYS A 79 1.04 10.60 -3.72
CA CYS A 79 -0.28 10.74 -3.09
C CYS A 79 -1.48 10.75 -4.05
N GLY A 80 -1.25 10.88 -5.36
CA GLY A 80 -2.30 11.18 -6.33
C GLY A 80 -3.34 10.08 -6.55
N TYR A 81 -3.07 8.83 -6.13
CA TYR A 81 -4.00 7.70 -6.26
C TYR A 81 -4.97 7.61 -5.07
N LEU A 82 -4.75 8.37 -3.98
CA LEU A 82 -5.60 8.35 -2.78
C LEU A 82 -7.11 8.46 -3.07
N PRO A 83 -7.60 9.38 -3.93
CA PRO A 83 -9.05 9.48 -4.18
C PRO A 83 -9.63 8.20 -4.77
N ARG A 84 -8.86 7.52 -5.62
CA ARG A 84 -9.26 6.24 -6.21
C ARG A 84 -9.23 5.11 -5.18
N LEU A 85 -8.24 5.10 -4.30
CA LEU A 85 -8.17 4.13 -3.20
C LEU A 85 -9.40 4.25 -2.28
N VAL A 86 -9.79 5.48 -1.91
CA VAL A 86 -11.00 5.76 -1.11
C VAL A 86 -12.27 5.31 -1.85
N ARG A 87 -12.37 5.58 -3.16
CA ARG A 87 -13.48 5.12 -4.00
C ARG A 87 -13.59 3.59 -4.02
N HIS A 88 -12.47 2.87 -3.97
CA HIS A 88 -12.42 1.41 -3.93
C HIS A 88 -12.71 0.79 -2.55
N GLY A 89 -12.99 1.61 -1.53
CA GLY A 89 -13.46 1.13 -0.22
C GLY A 89 -12.49 1.32 0.94
N PHE A 90 -11.34 1.97 0.73
CA PHE A 90 -10.47 2.34 1.84
C PHE A 90 -11.14 3.36 2.78
N ARG A 91 -10.99 3.14 4.09
CA ARG A 91 -11.57 3.97 5.16
C ARG A 91 -10.60 4.24 6.32
N GLY A 92 -9.36 3.75 6.22
CA GLY A 92 -8.35 3.92 7.27
C GLY A 92 -7.75 5.33 7.31
N PRO A 93 -6.92 5.63 8.32
CA PRO A 93 -6.17 6.87 8.40
C PRO A 93 -5.16 7.03 7.26
N ILE A 94 -4.97 8.28 6.84
CA ILE A 94 -3.89 8.72 5.95
C ILE A 94 -2.94 9.56 6.81
N LEU A 95 -1.71 9.10 6.96
CA LEU A 95 -0.70 9.68 7.83
C LEU A 95 0.39 10.35 7.00
N PRO A 96 0.66 11.66 7.16
CA PRO A 96 1.87 12.27 6.62
C PRO A 96 3.10 11.86 7.45
N SER A 97 4.27 11.80 6.82
CA SER A 97 5.56 11.69 7.53
C SER A 97 6.14 13.06 7.89
#